data_AF-A0A9W2YYF1-F1
#
_entry.id   AF-A0A9W2YYF1-F1
#
_cell.length_a   1.000
_cell.length_b   1.000
_cell.length_c   1.000
_cell.angle_alpha   90.00
_cell.angle_beta   90.00
_cell.angle_gamma   90.00
#
_symmetry.space_group_name_H-M   'P 1'
#
loop_
_entity.id
_entity.type
_entity.pdbx_description
1 polymer ?
#
loop_
_entity_poly.entity_id
_entity_poly.type
_entity_poly.pdbx_seq_one_letter_code
_entity_poly.pdbx_strand_id
1 'polypeptide(L)'
;MKKNSSAGESGDSPSIKSGVAPLCRKAADGRKIISGNSSLFDPRSSDRPKFLYRHSDNANKNAHSEDTEEDSLETELGDVFDLASVSRVLDKFFFLWHTSMMMACLALVIVGVVLRFHFTSIVLSSVKKNVYYHEYEKFVAFRSAPKELNFGNLTQTLGNALMILNALHILCIMMYMSFQIHRNHFTLPVVCFLSGIVVILEINTTHVYMSTNSAPIKKAMKELTNKINSSYAVEDSNVISVTHDIFAIWGHCCGVQELYDFQDMSLSFSAKRDKERSPIAYPPTCCNETKYKQYSEAADKSLGFDTTIKQCAMLGDGVYGEGCFLMLFNWLNMFCVLYSSVIMGQLFDIFIHLALYNKMVLMFAEVFESRR
;
A
#
# COMPACT_ATOMS: atom_id res chain seq x y z
N MET A 1 -13.58 -17.18 57.94
CA MET A 1 -13.55 -15.92 58.74
C MET A 1 -12.08 -15.53 58.87
N LYS A 2 -11.56 -14.36 58.50
CA LYS A 2 -12.08 -13.00 58.24
C LYS A 2 -11.46 -12.43 56.95
N LYS A 3 -12.29 -11.70 56.20
CA LYS A 3 -11.92 -10.74 55.14
C LYS A 3 -11.19 -9.54 55.75
N ASN A 4 -10.37 -8.87 54.95
CA ASN A 4 -10.57 -7.45 54.65
C ASN A 4 -10.00 -7.09 53.28
N SER A 5 -10.74 -6.21 52.62
CA SER A 5 -10.65 -5.75 51.23
C SER A 5 -10.71 -4.22 51.26
N SER A 6 -9.95 -3.57 50.37
CA SER A 6 -10.18 -2.23 49.79
C SER A 6 -9.01 -1.97 48.81
N ALA A 7 -9.14 -2.00 47.48
CA ALA A 7 -9.90 -1.15 46.55
C ALA A 7 -9.41 0.30 46.48
N GLY A 8 -9.07 0.77 45.26
CA GLY A 8 -9.20 2.18 44.87
C GLY A 8 -8.00 2.82 44.15
N GLU A 9 -8.19 3.15 42.87
CA GLU A 9 -7.29 3.79 41.90
C GLU A 9 -7.05 5.30 42.08
N SER A 10 -6.16 5.79 41.19
CA SER A 10 -5.95 7.14 40.62
C SER A 10 -4.69 7.84 41.11
N GLY A 11 -3.80 8.39 40.28
CA GLY A 11 -3.74 8.62 38.84
C GLY A 11 -2.77 9.80 38.66
N ASP A 12 -1.78 9.69 37.77
CA ASP A 12 -1.12 10.86 37.16
C ASP A 12 -0.13 10.41 36.07
N SER A 13 -0.34 10.92 34.85
CA SER A 13 0.52 10.76 33.69
C SER A 13 1.69 11.75 33.73
N PRO A 14 2.81 11.45 33.07
CA PRO A 14 3.45 12.50 32.28
C PRO A 14 3.75 12.11 30.83
N SER A 15 3.56 13.15 30.01
CA SER A 15 3.75 13.28 28.57
C SER A 15 5.05 12.70 28.00
N ILE A 16 4.93 11.90 26.95
CA ILE A 16 6.05 11.61 26.05
C ILE A 16 6.17 12.78 25.05
N LYS A 17 7.21 13.60 25.26
CA LYS A 17 7.70 14.56 24.26
C LYS A 17 8.35 13.77 23.12
N SER A 18 7.71 13.75 21.96
CA SER A 18 8.32 13.30 20.71
C SER A 18 9.40 14.29 20.30
N GLY A 19 10.66 13.89 20.47
CA GLY A 19 11.84 14.62 19.99
C GLY A 19 11.99 14.42 18.49
N VAL A 20 11.53 15.40 17.73
CA VAL A 20 11.87 15.59 16.32
C VAL A 20 13.10 16.49 16.23
N ALA A 21 14.17 16.03 15.60
CA ALA A 21 15.24 16.88 15.05
C ALA A 21 16.15 16.09 14.08
N PRO A 22 16.89 16.76 13.16
CA PRO A 22 16.66 16.61 11.72
C PRO A 22 17.96 16.43 10.90
N LEU A 23 17.83 16.58 9.57
CA LEU A 23 18.83 17.00 8.57
C LEU A 23 19.39 15.90 7.65
N CYS A 24 19.02 16.00 6.37
CA CYS A 24 19.98 16.33 5.32
C CYS A 24 19.28 17.08 4.18
N ARG A 25 19.39 18.42 4.23
CA ARG A 25 19.16 19.35 3.13
C ARG A 25 20.52 19.59 2.47
N LYS A 26 20.60 19.54 1.15
CA LYS A 26 21.66 20.22 0.41
C LYS A 26 21.03 20.96 -0.77
N ALA A 27 21.27 22.27 -0.77
CA ALA A 27 21.00 23.20 -1.84
C ALA A 27 22.27 23.41 -2.68
N ALA A 28 22.10 23.65 -3.97
CA ALA A 28 22.95 24.46 -4.85
C ALA A 28 22.15 24.64 -6.17
N ASP A 29 21.49 25.77 -6.40
CA ASP A 29 21.97 27.00 -7.06
C ASP A 29 22.49 26.86 -8.50
N GLY A 30 21.91 27.66 -9.40
CA GLY A 30 22.71 28.42 -10.39
C GLY A 30 22.61 28.12 -11.89
N ARG A 31 21.58 28.67 -12.55
CA ARG A 31 21.64 29.52 -13.78
C ARG A 31 22.13 28.90 -15.13
N LYS A 32 21.24 28.87 -16.14
CA LYS A 32 21.44 29.59 -17.44
C LYS A 32 20.19 29.59 -18.33
N ILE A 33 19.78 30.80 -18.68
CA ILE A 33 18.89 31.17 -19.79
C ILE A 33 19.71 31.10 -21.08
N ILE A 34 19.20 30.44 -22.12
CA ILE A 34 19.53 30.74 -23.53
C ILE A 34 18.22 30.65 -24.33
N SER A 35 17.84 31.79 -24.89
CA SER A 35 16.80 31.96 -25.89
C SER A 35 17.19 31.31 -27.22
N GLY A 36 16.22 30.70 -27.89
CA GLY A 36 16.31 30.34 -29.30
C GLY A 36 14.94 30.44 -29.95
N ASN A 37 14.66 31.61 -30.54
CA ASN A 37 13.52 31.82 -31.43
C ASN A 37 13.69 31.00 -32.72
N SER A 38 12.68 30.22 -33.08
CA SER A 38 12.35 29.96 -34.48
C SER A 38 10.83 29.92 -34.62
N SER A 39 10.34 30.93 -35.33
CA SER A 39 8.95 31.25 -35.62
C SER A 39 8.37 30.42 -36.78
N LEU A 40 7.06 30.60 -36.96
CA LEU A 40 6.18 30.16 -38.07
C LEU A 40 5.72 28.69 -38.00
N PHE A 41 4.51 28.46 -37.50
CA PHE A 41 3.33 28.32 -38.37
C PHE A 41 2.04 28.46 -37.55
N ASP A 42 1.13 29.24 -38.12
CA ASP A 42 -0.13 29.78 -37.59
C ASP A 42 -1.29 28.82 -37.87
N PRO A 43 -2.15 28.42 -36.91
CA PRO A 43 -3.40 27.75 -37.21
C PRO A 43 -4.60 28.65 -36.88
N ARG A 44 -4.90 29.60 -37.77
CA ARG A 44 -6.29 30.02 -38.03
C ARG A 44 -6.98 28.94 -38.86
N SER A 45 -7.51 27.91 -38.21
CA SER A 45 -8.73 27.20 -38.64
C SER A 45 -9.10 26.13 -37.62
N SER A 46 -10.18 26.34 -36.86
CA SER A 46 -11.01 25.22 -36.43
C SER A 46 -12.37 25.76 -36.00
N ASP A 47 -13.37 25.25 -36.68
CA ASP A 47 -14.78 25.60 -36.61
C ASP A 47 -15.33 25.55 -35.18
N ARG A 48 -15.86 26.69 -34.72
CA ARG A 48 -16.86 26.69 -33.65
C ARG A 48 -18.23 26.43 -34.27
N PRO A 49 -19.05 25.50 -33.75
CA PRO A 49 -20.45 25.48 -34.12
C PRO A 49 -21.12 26.75 -33.58
N LYS A 50 -21.60 27.61 -34.49
CA LYS A 50 -22.51 28.71 -34.18
C LYS A 50 -23.82 28.12 -33.67
N PHE A 51 -24.16 28.39 -32.42
CA PHE A 51 -25.54 28.29 -31.95
C PHE A 51 -26.38 29.35 -32.67
N LEU A 52 -27.24 28.91 -33.58
CA LEU A 52 -28.27 29.74 -34.20
C LEU A 52 -29.38 29.99 -33.17
N TYR A 53 -29.33 31.13 -32.49
CA TYR A 53 -30.52 31.71 -31.86
C TYR A 53 -31.41 32.23 -32.99
N ARG A 54 -32.56 31.58 -33.18
CA ARG A 54 -33.60 31.98 -34.13
C ARG A 54 -34.43 33.07 -33.45
N HIS A 55 -34.20 34.33 -33.79
CA HIS A 55 -35.15 35.41 -33.48
C HIS A 55 -36.42 35.15 -34.30
N SER A 56 -37.53 34.93 -33.60
CA SER A 56 -38.87 34.93 -34.18
C SER A 56 -39.37 36.36 -34.16
N ASP A 57 -39.14 37.11 -35.24
CA ASP A 57 -39.78 38.41 -35.45
C ASP A 57 -41.24 38.18 -35.83
N ASN A 58 -42.13 38.38 -34.86
CA ASN A 58 -43.51 38.77 -35.11
C ASN A 58 -44.15 39.28 -33.81
N ALA A 59 -44.28 40.60 -33.67
CA ALA A 59 -45.57 41.24 -33.41
C ALA A 59 -45.41 42.76 -33.24
N ASN A 60 -46.00 43.47 -34.20
CA ASN A 60 -46.95 44.56 -34.04
C ASN A 60 -46.94 45.38 -32.73
N LYS A 61 -46.86 46.70 -32.92
CA LYS A 61 -47.02 47.77 -31.94
C LYS A 61 -48.34 47.63 -31.15
N ASN A 62 -48.28 47.76 -29.82
CA ASN A 62 -49.12 48.68 -29.04
C ASN A 62 -48.58 48.85 -27.61
N ALA A 63 -48.87 50.02 -27.05
CA ALA A 63 -48.23 50.64 -25.89
C ALA A 63 -48.79 50.21 -24.52
N HIS A 64 -47.96 50.48 -23.49
CA HIS A 64 -48.23 50.60 -22.05
C HIS A 64 -48.64 49.37 -21.23
N SER A 65 -47.71 48.90 -20.39
CA SER A 65 -47.80 49.03 -18.92
C SER A 65 -46.44 48.68 -18.29
N GLU A 66 -45.96 49.59 -17.45
CA GLU A 66 -44.75 49.53 -16.63
C GLU A 66 -44.79 48.41 -15.57
N ASP A 67 -43.60 47.89 -15.30
CA ASP A 67 -43.09 47.40 -14.01
C ASP A 67 -43.72 46.12 -13.41
N THR A 68 -43.31 44.94 -13.89
CA THR A 68 -43.22 43.73 -13.04
C THR A 68 -42.40 42.55 -13.60
N GLU A 69 -41.80 42.64 -14.79
CA GLU A 69 -41.07 41.50 -15.41
C GLU A 69 -39.54 41.56 -15.31
N GLU A 70 -38.94 42.67 -14.88
CA GLU A 70 -37.46 42.75 -14.77
C GLU A 70 -36.90 41.97 -13.55
N ASP A 71 -37.65 41.89 -12.44
CA ASP A 71 -37.20 41.16 -11.24
C ASP A 71 -37.23 39.62 -11.40
N SER A 72 -38.13 39.06 -12.22
CA SER A 72 -38.18 37.61 -12.44
C SER A 72 -37.07 37.14 -13.38
N LEU A 73 -36.72 37.97 -14.37
CA LEU A 73 -35.70 37.65 -15.37
C LEU A 73 -34.29 37.85 -14.83
N GLU A 74 -34.04 38.85 -13.96
CA GLU A 74 -32.75 38.98 -13.26
C GLU A 74 -32.51 37.86 -12.23
N THR A 75 -33.57 37.36 -11.58
CA THR A 75 -33.47 36.23 -10.65
C THR A 75 -33.21 34.91 -11.39
N GLU A 76 -33.90 34.65 -12.51
CA GLU A 76 -33.62 33.49 -13.37
C GLU A 76 -32.24 33.57 -14.04
N LEU A 77 -31.79 34.75 -14.47
CA LEU A 77 -30.47 34.92 -15.08
C LEU A 77 -29.35 34.78 -14.03
N GLY A 78 -29.58 35.27 -12.80
CA GLY A 78 -28.71 35.05 -11.64
C GLY A 78 -28.57 33.58 -11.28
N ASP A 79 -29.69 32.84 -11.21
CA ASP A 79 -29.69 31.40 -10.96
C ASP A 79 -29.03 30.59 -12.10
N VAL A 80 -29.19 31.02 -13.36
CA VAL A 80 -28.51 30.39 -14.52
C VAL A 80 -27.00 30.66 -14.51
N PHE A 81 -26.57 31.87 -14.13
CA PHE A 81 -25.15 32.19 -13.98
C PHE A 81 -24.52 31.46 -12.79
N ASP A 82 -25.25 31.27 -11.68
CA ASP A 82 -24.81 30.47 -10.53
C ASP A 82 -24.80 28.97 -10.84
N LEU A 83 -25.78 28.42 -11.58
CA LEU A 83 -25.73 27.03 -12.04
C LEU A 83 -24.53 26.77 -12.97
N ALA A 84 -24.23 27.72 -13.86
CA ALA A 84 -23.11 27.64 -14.80
C ALA A 84 -21.74 27.89 -14.14
N SER A 85 -21.69 28.65 -13.05
CA SER A 85 -20.48 28.84 -12.24
C SER A 85 -20.20 27.61 -11.37
N VAL A 86 -21.24 27.08 -10.70
CA VAL A 86 -21.20 25.86 -9.89
C VAL A 86 -20.86 24.64 -10.75
N SER A 87 -21.42 24.53 -11.96
CA SER A 87 -21.07 23.46 -12.91
C SER A 87 -19.58 23.49 -13.28
N ARG A 88 -19.01 24.68 -13.57
CA ARG A 88 -17.58 24.81 -13.94
C ARG A 88 -16.63 24.50 -12.79
N VAL A 89 -17.02 24.78 -11.54
CA VAL A 89 -16.22 24.44 -10.35
C VAL A 89 -16.26 22.93 -10.10
N LEU A 90 -17.44 22.31 -10.21
CA LEU A 90 -17.62 20.87 -10.06
C LEU A 90 -16.84 20.08 -11.12
N ASP A 91 -16.85 20.52 -12.38
CA ASP A 91 -16.10 19.85 -13.46
C ASP A 91 -14.58 19.86 -13.21
N LYS A 92 -14.05 20.99 -12.71
CA LYS A 92 -12.63 21.09 -12.32
C LYS A 92 -12.30 20.20 -11.12
N PHE A 93 -13.20 20.15 -10.13
CA PHE A 93 -13.04 19.30 -8.97
C PHE A 93 -12.99 17.82 -9.38
N PHE A 94 -13.93 17.35 -10.22
CA PHE A 94 -13.95 15.96 -10.68
C PHE A 94 -12.72 15.60 -11.50
N PHE A 95 -12.27 16.48 -12.39
CA PHE A 95 -11.03 16.28 -13.13
C PHE A 95 -9.82 16.11 -12.20
N LEU A 96 -9.69 16.98 -11.19
CA LEU A 96 -8.59 16.92 -10.23
C LEU A 96 -8.68 15.68 -9.33
N TRP A 97 -9.89 15.32 -8.90
CA TRP A 97 -10.18 14.13 -8.09
C TRP A 97 -9.78 12.84 -8.83
N HIS A 98 -10.28 12.63 -10.05
CA HIS A 98 -9.95 11.43 -10.83
C HIS A 98 -8.47 11.36 -11.19
N THR A 99 -7.84 12.51 -11.48
CA THR A 99 -6.39 12.56 -11.70
C THR A 99 -5.63 12.14 -10.44
N SER A 100 -6.04 12.62 -9.27
CA SER A 100 -5.44 12.22 -7.98
C SER A 100 -5.62 10.72 -7.72
N MET A 101 -6.82 10.18 -7.95
CA MET A 101 -7.11 8.76 -7.80
C MET A 101 -6.28 7.91 -8.77
N MET A 102 -6.14 8.33 -10.02
CA MET A 102 -5.30 7.65 -11.00
C MET A 102 -3.83 7.61 -10.55
N MET A 103 -3.31 8.71 -10.01
CA MET A 103 -1.94 8.76 -9.46
C MET A 103 -1.78 7.83 -8.25
N ALA A 104 -2.79 7.75 -7.38
CA ALA A 104 -2.79 6.82 -6.25
C ALA A 104 -2.78 5.34 -6.73
N CYS A 105 -3.63 5.00 -7.69
CA CYS A 105 -3.65 3.66 -8.30
C CYS A 105 -2.31 3.33 -8.99
N LEU A 106 -1.70 4.29 -9.70
CA LEU A 106 -0.38 4.10 -10.31
C LEU A 106 0.70 3.83 -9.26
N ALA A 107 0.69 4.57 -8.15
CA ALA A 107 1.60 4.31 -7.04
C ALA A 107 1.41 2.90 -6.46
N LEU A 108 0.16 2.44 -6.33
CA LEU A 108 -0.16 1.08 -5.86
C LEU A 108 0.27 -0.01 -6.85
N VAL A 109 0.15 0.22 -8.16
CA VAL A 109 0.71 -0.69 -9.17
C VAL A 109 2.22 -0.79 -9.01
N ILE A 110 2.92 0.33 -8.79
CA ILE A 110 4.37 0.34 -8.54
C ILE A 110 4.70 -0.46 -7.28
N VAL A 111 3.96 -0.26 -6.19
CA VAL A 111 4.12 -1.05 -4.95
C VAL A 111 3.88 -2.54 -5.23
N GLY A 112 2.87 -2.90 -6.01
CA GLY A 112 2.60 -4.27 -6.42
C GLY A 112 3.75 -4.90 -7.22
N VAL A 113 4.32 -4.16 -8.17
CA VAL A 113 5.53 -4.57 -8.93
C VAL A 113 6.71 -4.80 -7.99
N VAL A 114 6.93 -3.88 -7.04
CA VAL A 114 8.00 -4.00 -6.05
C VAL A 114 7.82 -5.24 -5.18
N LEU A 115 6.60 -5.48 -4.66
CA LEU A 115 6.29 -6.67 -3.87
C LEU A 115 6.47 -7.98 -4.67
N ARG A 116 6.09 -7.98 -5.96
CA ARG A 116 6.15 -9.17 -6.79
C ARG A 116 7.56 -9.52 -7.28
N PHE A 117 8.35 -8.52 -7.67
CA PHE A 117 9.62 -8.72 -8.39
C PHE A 117 10.86 -8.25 -7.62
N HIS A 118 10.73 -7.23 -6.75
CA HIS A 118 11.87 -6.61 -6.07
C HIS A 118 11.95 -6.88 -4.58
N PHE A 119 10.93 -7.52 -3.98
CA PHE A 119 10.89 -7.80 -2.55
C PHE A 119 12.14 -8.55 -2.06
N THR A 120 12.54 -9.62 -2.76
CA THR A 120 13.77 -10.36 -2.46
C THR A 120 15.00 -9.46 -2.46
N SER A 121 15.14 -8.60 -3.47
CA SER A 121 16.28 -7.70 -3.60
C SER A 121 16.33 -6.67 -2.45
N ILE A 122 15.18 -6.15 -2.04
CA ILE A 122 15.05 -5.22 -0.92
C ILE A 122 15.45 -5.90 0.39
N VAL A 123 14.90 -7.08 0.67
CA VAL A 123 15.21 -7.84 1.89
C VAL A 123 16.71 -8.17 1.95
N LEU A 124 17.29 -8.72 0.87
CA LEU A 124 18.72 -9.02 0.83
C LEU A 124 19.57 -7.75 0.97
N SER A 125 19.18 -6.64 0.34
CA SER A 125 19.91 -5.37 0.47
C SER A 125 19.86 -4.84 1.90
N SER A 126 18.72 -4.98 2.57
CA SER A 126 18.54 -4.60 3.98
C SER A 126 19.44 -5.44 4.89
N VAL A 127 19.45 -6.77 4.71
CA VAL A 127 20.30 -7.68 5.49
C VAL A 127 21.79 -7.39 5.26
N LYS A 128 22.20 -7.14 4.01
CA LYS A 128 23.59 -6.79 3.68
C LYS A 128 24.07 -5.45 4.26
N LYS A 129 23.16 -4.55 4.58
CA LYS A 129 23.47 -3.26 5.23
C LYS A 129 23.55 -3.36 6.75
N ASN A 130 23.19 -4.50 7.35
CA ASN A 130 23.30 -4.71 8.79
C ASN A 130 24.79 -4.69 9.20
N VAL A 131 25.09 -4.07 10.34
CA VAL A 131 26.46 -3.92 10.89
C VAL A 131 27.13 -5.27 11.13
N TYR A 132 26.33 -6.29 11.47
CA TYR A 132 26.80 -7.65 11.79
C TYR A 132 26.74 -8.61 10.60
N TYR A 133 26.57 -8.12 9.37
CA TYR A 133 26.45 -8.97 8.17
C TYR A 133 27.60 -9.99 8.02
N HIS A 134 28.85 -9.55 8.23
CA HIS A 134 30.04 -10.43 8.14
C HIS A 134 30.03 -11.56 9.15
N GLU A 135 29.36 -11.35 10.28
CA GLU A 135 29.24 -12.36 11.31
C GLU A 135 28.14 -13.38 10.95
N TYR A 136 27.01 -12.93 10.42
CA TYR A 136 25.97 -13.80 9.87
C TYR A 136 26.48 -14.67 8.71
N GLU A 137 27.39 -14.16 7.87
CA GLU A 137 28.01 -14.93 6.77
C GLU A 137 28.81 -16.16 7.26
N LYS A 138 29.11 -16.25 8.56
CA LYS A 138 29.80 -17.42 9.12
C LYS A 138 28.91 -18.65 9.17
N PHE A 139 27.60 -18.49 9.31
CA PHE A 139 26.64 -19.59 9.51
C PHE A 139 25.42 -19.55 8.58
N VAL A 140 25.24 -18.47 7.81
CA VAL A 140 24.20 -18.38 6.77
C VAL A 140 24.82 -18.49 5.38
N ALA A 141 24.33 -19.42 4.57
CA ALA A 141 24.81 -19.65 3.21
C ALA A 141 24.26 -18.61 2.19
N PHE A 142 24.57 -17.31 2.37
CA PHE A 142 24.08 -16.22 1.51
C PHE A 142 24.40 -16.39 0.01
N ARG A 143 25.47 -17.11 -0.33
CA ARG A 143 25.83 -17.42 -1.73
C ARG A 143 24.82 -18.33 -2.42
N SER A 144 24.09 -19.13 -1.65
CA SER A 144 23.06 -20.04 -2.11
C SER A 144 21.65 -19.46 -1.98
N ALA A 145 21.54 -18.14 -1.71
CA ALA A 145 20.24 -17.48 -1.59
C ALA A 145 19.42 -17.64 -2.88
N PRO A 146 18.14 -18.05 -2.80
CA PRO A 146 17.31 -18.22 -3.98
C PRO A 146 17.05 -16.87 -4.67
N LYS A 147 16.78 -16.91 -5.97
CA LYS A 147 16.37 -15.73 -6.75
C LYS A 147 15.08 -15.11 -6.22
N GLU A 148 14.16 -15.94 -5.73
CA GLU A 148 12.91 -15.52 -5.11
C GLU A 148 12.85 -16.09 -3.68
N LEU A 149 12.74 -15.22 -2.68
CA LEU A 149 12.47 -15.61 -1.30
C LEU A 149 10.98 -15.95 -1.19
N ASN A 150 10.67 -17.25 -1.15
CA ASN A 150 9.32 -17.73 -0.95
C ASN A 150 9.14 -18.24 0.48
N PHE A 151 8.63 -17.37 1.35
CA PHE A 151 8.24 -17.70 2.73
C PHE A 151 6.70 -17.70 2.82
N GLY A 152 6.10 -18.50 1.95
CA GLY A 152 4.68 -18.45 1.63
C GLY A 152 4.39 -17.52 0.43
N ASN A 153 3.33 -17.83 -0.31
CA ASN A 153 2.95 -17.07 -1.52
C ASN A 153 2.26 -15.73 -1.22
N LEU A 154 2.29 -15.25 0.04
CA LEU A 154 1.51 -14.09 0.49
C LEU A 154 1.92 -12.80 -0.23
N THR A 155 3.21 -12.46 -0.22
CA THR A 155 3.74 -11.23 -0.83
C THR A 155 3.54 -11.22 -2.35
N GLN A 156 3.77 -12.36 -3.00
CA GLN A 156 3.56 -12.51 -4.45
C GLN A 156 2.08 -12.38 -4.84
N THR A 157 1.20 -13.03 -4.08
CA THR A 157 -0.26 -12.98 -4.33
C THR A 157 -0.80 -11.57 -4.11
N LEU A 158 -0.39 -10.91 -3.03
CA LEU A 158 -0.78 -9.52 -2.76
C LEU A 158 -0.23 -8.55 -3.82
N GLY A 159 1.04 -8.74 -4.23
CA GLY A 159 1.64 -7.95 -5.30
C GLY A 159 0.89 -8.08 -6.62
N ASN A 160 0.52 -9.30 -7.02
CA ASN A 160 -0.29 -9.55 -8.21
C ASN A 160 -1.69 -8.93 -8.10
N ALA A 161 -2.35 -9.07 -6.95
CA ALA A 161 -3.68 -8.49 -6.72
C ALA A 161 -3.65 -6.96 -6.83
N LEU A 162 -2.68 -6.32 -6.17
CA LEU A 162 -2.48 -4.87 -6.25
C LEU A 162 -2.26 -4.40 -7.70
N MET A 163 -1.42 -5.11 -8.46
CA MET A 163 -1.17 -4.78 -9.87
C MET A 163 -2.44 -4.89 -10.72
N ILE A 164 -3.15 -6.01 -10.66
CA ILE A 164 -4.28 -6.29 -11.55
C ILE A 164 -5.47 -5.39 -11.22
N LEU A 165 -5.84 -5.30 -9.93
CA LEU A 165 -7.02 -4.54 -9.50
C LEU A 165 -6.84 -3.04 -9.77
N ASN A 166 -5.68 -2.47 -9.44
CA ASN A 166 -5.42 -1.05 -9.69
C ASN A 166 -5.22 -0.74 -11.18
N ALA A 167 -4.67 -1.66 -11.99
CA ALA A 167 -4.61 -1.47 -13.43
C ALA A 167 -6.02 -1.43 -14.06
N LEU A 168 -6.92 -2.32 -13.63
CA LEU A 168 -8.33 -2.29 -14.05
C LEU A 168 -9.02 -0.99 -13.61
N HIS A 169 -8.75 -0.51 -12.40
CA HIS A 169 -9.30 0.76 -11.93
C HIS A 169 -8.77 1.96 -12.72
N ILE A 170 -7.49 1.96 -13.11
CA ILE A 170 -6.93 3.00 -13.99
C ILE A 170 -7.63 2.99 -15.34
N LEU A 171 -7.89 1.81 -15.93
CA LEU A 171 -8.63 1.71 -17.18
C LEU A 171 -10.05 2.27 -17.04
N CYS A 172 -10.73 2.02 -15.92
CA CYS A 172 -12.05 2.59 -15.62
C CYS A 172 -12.00 4.12 -15.57
N ILE A 173 -11.02 4.69 -14.86
CA ILE A 173 -10.81 6.16 -14.79
C ILE A 173 -10.51 6.74 -16.18
N MET A 174 -9.65 6.09 -16.97
CA MET A 174 -9.33 6.55 -18.32
C MET A 174 -10.55 6.54 -19.24
N MET A 175 -11.37 5.48 -19.18
CA MET A 175 -12.62 5.40 -19.93
C MET A 175 -13.58 6.52 -19.54
N TYR A 176 -13.71 6.81 -18.23
CA TYR A 176 -14.49 7.94 -17.76
C TYR A 176 -13.99 9.27 -18.31
N MET A 177 -12.69 9.55 -18.21
CA MET A 177 -12.11 10.81 -18.69
C MET A 177 -12.27 10.97 -20.21
N SER A 178 -12.29 9.85 -20.94
CA SER A 178 -12.56 9.82 -22.39
C SER A 178 -14.03 10.04 -22.76
N PHE A 179 -14.96 10.06 -21.79
CA PHE A 179 -16.39 10.24 -22.04
C PHE A 179 -16.70 11.52 -22.82
N GLN A 180 -15.96 12.59 -22.52
CA GLN A 180 -16.11 13.88 -23.20
C GLN A 180 -15.85 13.79 -24.72
N ILE A 181 -15.01 12.83 -25.12
CA ILE A 181 -14.60 12.61 -26.52
C ILE A 181 -15.61 11.71 -27.23
N HIS A 182 -15.88 10.52 -26.68
CA HIS A 182 -16.67 9.51 -27.40
C HIS A 182 -18.18 9.71 -27.27
N ARG A 183 -18.65 10.44 -26.23
CA ARG A 183 -20.07 10.73 -25.91
C ARG A 183 -21.05 9.54 -25.84
N ASN A 184 -20.55 8.31 -25.92
CA ASN A 184 -21.32 7.10 -25.66
C ASN A 184 -21.91 7.06 -24.22
N HIS A 185 -23.23 7.13 -24.12
CA HIS A 185 -23.99 7.10 -22.87
C HIS A 185 -23.85 5.79 -22.08
N PHE A 186 -23.49 4.68 -22.73
CA PHE A 186 -23.29 3.39 -22.06
C PHE A 186 -21.96 3.30 -21.29
N THR A 187 -21.00 4.19 -21.52
CA THR A 187 -19.70 4.11 -20.86
C THR A 187 -19.81 4.32 -19.35
N LEU A 188 -20.58 5.32 -18.90
CA LEU A 188 -20.74 5.64 -17.48
C LEU A 188 -21.29 4.47 -16.65
N PRO A 189 -22.43 3.83 -17.00
CA PRO A 189 -22.95 2.71 -16.22
C PRO A 189 -22.03 1.49 -16.26
N VAL A 190 -21.34 1.23 -17.39
CA VAL A 190 -20.36 0.14 -17.49
C VAL A 190 -19.15 0.40 -16.58
N VAL A 191 -18.61 1.61 -16.58
CA VAL A 191 -17.49 2.01 -15.72
C VAL A 191 -17.85 1.95 -14.25
N CYS A 192 -19.04 2.43 -13.86
CA CYS A 192 -19.56 2.29 -12.49
C CYS A 192 -19.61 0.82 -12.06
N PHE A 193 -20.16 -0.04 -12.91
CA PHE A 193 -20.32 -1.45 -12.62
C PHE A 193 -18.97 -2.16 -12.47
N LEU A 194 -18.04 -1.94 -13.41
CA LEU A 194 -16.70 -2.52 -13.36
C LEU A 194 -15.91 -2.03 -12.14
N SER A 195 -15.96 -0.73 -11.85
CA SER A 195 -15.30 -0.15 -10.66
C SER A 195 -15.87 -0.76 -9.37
N GLY A 196 -17.19 -0.94 -9.30
CA GLY A 196 -17.85 -1.64 -8.19
C GLY A 196 -17.35 -3.07 -7.99
N ILE A 197 -17.22 -3.84 -9.09
CA ILE A 197 -16.64 -5.20 -9.02
C ILE A 197 -15.20 -5.16 -8.50
N VAL A 198 -14.38 -4.25 -9.02
CA VAL A 198 -12.97 -4.11 -8.59
C VAL A 198 -12.89 -3.83 -7.10
N VAL A 199 -13.65 -2.86 -6.59
CA VAL A 199 -13.67 -2.52 -5.16
C VAL A 199 -14.14 -3.68 -4.30
N ILE A 200 -15.17 -4.43 -4.72
CA ILE A 200 -15.62 -5.62 -4.00
C ILE A 200 -14.52 -6.68 -3.95
N LEU A 201 -13.78 -6.89 -5.05
CA LEU A 201 -12.65 -7.81 -5.08
C LEU A 201 -11.50 -7.35 -4.17
N GLU A 202 -11.22 -6.04 -4.12
CA GLU A 202 -10.21 -5.48 -3.22
C GLU A 202 -10.56 -5.67 -1.75
N ILE A 203 -11.81 -5.40 -1.38
CA ILE A 203 -12.31 -5.61 -0.01
C ILE A 203 -12.20 -7.10 0.37
N ASN A 204 -12.65 -8.00 -0.50
CA ASN A 204 -12.59 -9.44 -0.25
C ASN A 204 -11.15 -9.94 -0.14
N THR A 205 -10.27 -9.50 -1.04
CA THR A 205 -8.84 -9.87 -1.02
C THR A 205 -8.20 -9.39 0.27
N THR A 206 -8.42 -8.13 0.65
CA THR A 206 -7.88 -7.57 1.89
C THR A 206 -8.39 -8.35 3.10
N HIS A 207 -9.70 -8.62 3.18
CA HIS A 207 -10.28 -9.35 4.30
C HIS A 207 -9.77 -10.80 4.43
N VAL A 208 -9.63 -11.52 3.31
CA VAL A 208 -9.17 -12.92 3.31
C VAL A 208 -7.68 -13.02 3.65
N TYR A 209 -6.85 -12.17 3.06
CA TYR A 209 -5.39 -12.26 3.20
C TYR A 209 -4.84 -11.51 4.43
N MET A 210 -5.59 -10.56 4.99
CA MET A 210 -5.21 -9.80 6.19
C MET A 210 -5.96 -10.25 7.45
N SER A 211 -6.50 -11.47 7.44
CA SER A 211 -7.02 -12.12 8.63
C SER A 211 -6.13 -13.30 9.02
N THR A 212 -5.51 -13.23 10.21
CA THR A 212 -4.73 -14.35 10.78
C THR A 212 -5.58 -15.60 10.99
N ASN A 213 -6.90 -15.43 11.09
CA ASN A 213 -7.85 -16.51 11.30
C ASN A 213 -8.36 -17.15 10.00
N SER A 214 -7.98 -16.62 8.84
CA SER A 214 -8.48 -17.14 7.57
C SER A 214 -7.91 -18.54 7.28
N ALA A 215 -8.75 -19.40 6.71
CA ALA A 215 -8.37 -20.74 6.29
C ALA A 215 -7.11 -20.77 5.38
N PRO A 216 -6.94 -19.88 4.37
CA PRO A 216 -5.74 -19.91 3.54
C PRO A 216 -4.47 -19.55 4.32
N ILE A 217 -4.54 -18.61 5.27
CA ILE A 217 -3.38 -18.23 6.10
C ILE A 217 -3.02 -19.37 7.06
N LYS A 218 -3.99 -19.97 7.75
CA LYS A 218 -3.74 -21.14 8.61
C LYS A 218 -3.14 -22.32 7.86
N LYS A 219 -3.61 -22.57 6.63
CA LYS A 219 -3.05 -23.61 5.74
C LYS A 219 -1.61 -23.29 5.35
N ALA A 220 -1.33 -22.05 4.94
CA ALA A 220 0.02 -21.61 4.58
C ALA A 220 1.00 -21.71 5.76
N MET A 221 0.58 -21.30 6.96
CA MET A 221 1.38 -21.43 8.19
C MET A 221 1.70 -22.90 8.48
N LYS A 222 0.70 -23.79 8.43
CA LYS A 222 0.92 -25.23 8.65
C LYS A 222 1.84 -25.87 7.60
N GLU A 223 1.67 -25.51 6.33
CA GLU A 223 2.55 -25.99 5.26
C GLU A 223 4.00 -25.51 5.44
N LEU A 224 4.17 -24.27 5.89
CA LEU A 224 5.49 -23.69 6.16
C LEU A 224 6.14 -24.34 7.39
N THR A 225 5.40 -24.53 8.49
CA THR A 225 5.88 -25.26 9.67
C THR A 225 6.31 -26.67 9.29
N ASN A 226 5.51 -27.39 8.50
CA ASN A 226 5.89 -28.73 8.04
C ASN A 226 7.18 -28.73 7.19
N LYS A 227 7.35 -27.74 6.31
CA LYS A 227 8.56 -27.59 5.49
C LYS A 227 9.79 -27.26 6.32
N ILE A 228 9.64 -26.43 7.35
CA ILE A 228 10.72 -26.18 8.31
C ILE A 228 11.06 -27.50 8.98
N ASN A 229 10.09 -28.17 9.60
CA ASN A 229 10.31 -29.41 10.34
C ASN A 229 10.93 -30.54 9.49
N SER A 230 10.68 -30.59 8.18
CA SER A 230 11.21 -31.63 7.31
C SER A 230 12.54 -31.31 6.64
N SER A 231 12.90 -30.04 6.49
CA SER A 231 13.96 -29.63 5.54
C SER A 231 14.87 -28.53 6.05
N TYR A 232 14.53 -27.88 7.16
CA TYR A 232 15.41 -26.91 7.78
C TYR A 232 16.59 -27.61 8.45
N ALA A 233 17.79 -27.13 8.14
CA ALA A 233 19.03 -27.52 8.76
C ALA A 233 19.95 -26.30 8.87
N VAL A 234 20.63 -26.20 10.00
CA VAL A 234 21.53 -25.09 10.31
C VAL A 234 22.80 -25.19 9.45
N GLU A 235 23.27 -24.05 8.94
CA GLU A 235 24.41 -23.93 8.00
C GLU A 235 24.19 -24.63 6.64
N ASP A 236 22.97 -25.05 6.34
CA ASP A 236 22.66 -25.71 5.09
C ASP A 236 22.42 -24.69 3.95
N SER A 237 22.69 -25.13 2.73
CA SER A 237 22.46 -24.37 1.50
C SER A 237 21.07 -24.57 0.90
N ASN A 238 20.21 -25.36 1.58
CA ASN A 238 18.83 -25.59 1.17
C ASN A 238 18.04 -24.28 1.13
N VAL A 239 17.19 -24.16 0.11
CA VAL A 239 16.39 -22.96 -0.16
C VAL A 239 15.56 -22.54 1.05
N ILE A 240 14.94 -23.50 1.75
CA ILE A 240 14.12 -23.22 2.95
C ILE A 240 14.98 -22.70 4.11
N SER A 241 16.13 -23.34 4.40
CA SER A 241 17.03 -22.90 5.46
C SER A 241 17.52 -21.48 5.23
N VAL A 242 18.07 -21.21 4.04
CA VAL A 242 18.60 -19.88 3.70
C VAL A 242 17.49 -18.84 3.67
N THR A 243 16.30 -19.18 3.18
CA THR A 243 15.14 -18.25 3.20
C THR A 243 14.75 -17.91 4.62
N HIS A 244 14.56 -18.91 5.49
CA HIS A 244 14.19 -18.69 6.89
C HIS A 244 15.24 -17.85 7.61
N ASP A 245 16.52 -18.17 7.46
CA ASP A 245 17.64 -17.43 8.06
C ASP A 245 17.66 -15.95 7.64
N ILE A 246 17.41 -15.67 6.35
CA ILE A 246 17.32 -14.30 5.84
C ILE A 246 16.13 -13.55 6.46
N PHE A 247 14.97 -14.20 6.61
CA PHE A 247 13.80 -13.58 7.25
C PHE A 247 14.00 -13.35 8.76
N ALA A 248 14.62 -14.31 9.45
CA ALA A 248 14.96 -14.21 10.87
C ALA A 248 15.85 -13.00 11.14
N ILE A 249 16.88 -12.80 10.32
CA ILE A 249 17.78 -11.64 10.42
C ILE A 249 17.05 -10.35 10.03
N TRP A 250 16.30 -10.34 8.93
CA TRP A 250 15.64 -9.12 8.44
C TRP A 250 14.57 -8.61 9.38
N GLY A 251 13.77 -9.52 9.95
CA GLY A 251 12.58 -9.18 10.72
C GLY A 251 12.70 -9.41 12.22
N HIS A 252 13.88 -9.79 12.71
CA HIS A 252 14.12 -10.00 14.14
C HIS A 252 13.11 -10.98 14.76
N CYS A 253 12.98 -12.14 14.12
CA CYS A 253 11.95 -13.13 14.40
C CYS A 253 12.55 -14.55 14.50
N CYS A 254 11.80 -15.49 15.09
CA CYS A 254 12.20 -16.89 15.15
C CYS A 254 11.03 -17.83 14.88
N GLY A 255 11.27 -18.86 14.06
CA GLY A 255 10.25 -19.83 13.68
C GLY A 255 9.26 -19.30 12.64
N VAL A 256 8.18 -20.04 12.42
CA VAL A 256 7.06 -19.64 11.56
C VAL A 256 6.06 -18.84 12.38
N GLN A 257 5.52 -19.43 13.44
CA GLN A 257 4.52 -18.84 14.33
C GLN A 257 5.16 -18.35 15.63
N GLU A 258 6.08 -19.15 16.15
CA GLU A 258 6.71 -18.94 17.45
C GLU A 258 8.07 -19.62 17.50
N LEU A 259 8.88 -19.24 18.50
CA LEU A 259 10.20 -19.82 18.71
C LEU A 259 10.18 -21.35 18.94
N TYR A 260 9.04 -21.89 19.38
CA TYR A 260 8.87 -23.30 19.70
C TYR A 260 8.79 -24.22 18.48
N ASP A 261 8.67 -23.66 17.27
CA ASP A 261 8.66 -24.43 16.01
C ASP A 261 9.92 -25.32 15.84
N PHE A 262 11.02 -25.04 16.57
CA PHE A 262 12.28 -25.80 16.51
C PHE A 262 12.50 -26.79 17.66
N GLN A 263 11.62 -26.85 18.68
CA GLN A 263 11.89 -27.65 19.89
C GLN A 263 11.99 -29.16 19.64
N ASP A 264 11.21 -29.68 18.69
CA ASP A 264 11.19 -31.10 18.37
C ASP A 264 12.24 -31.50 17.31
N MET A 265 13.07 -30.53 16.87
CA MET A 265 14.06 -30.74 15.81
C MET A 265 15.44 -31.03 16.39
N SER A 266 16.14 -32.02 15.82
CA SER A 266 17.53 -32.33 16.18
C SER A 266 18.51 -31.38 15.48
N LEU A 267 18.53 -30.12 15.90
CA LEU A 267 19.43 -29.11 15.37
C LEU A 267 20.84 -29.24 15.97
N SER A 268 21.84 -29.02 15.13
CA SER A 268 23.24 -29.02 15.56
C SER A 268 24.02 -27.92 14.84
N PHE A 269 24.91 -27.27 15.57
CA PHE A 269 25.70 -26.13 15.10
C PHE A 269 27.18 -26.35 15.38
N SER A 270 28.03 -26.02 14.42
CA SER A 270 29.48 -25.97 14.61
C SER A 270 29.97 -24.59 14.23
N ALA A 271 30.42 -23.80 15.20
CA ALA A 271 31.18 -22.60 14.85
C ALA A 271 32.36 -23.01 13.97
N LYS A 272 32.80 -22.17 13.01
CA LYS A 272 33.90 -22.50 12.07
C LYS A 272 35.21 -22.96 12.74
N ARG A 273 35.38 -22.72 14.05
CA ARG A 273 36.54 -23.12 14.86
C ARG A 273 36.33 -24.44 15.62
N ASP A 274 35.10 -24.92 15.72
CA ASP A 274 34.76 -26.16 16.41
C ASP A 274 35.00 -27.35 15.47
N LYS A 275 35.60 -28.42 16.00
CA LYS A 275 35.76 -29.68 15.28
C LYS A 275 34.51 -30.55 15.30
N GLU A 276 33.56 -30.24 16.19
CA GLU A 276 32.37 -31.05 16.45
C GLU A 276 31.11 -30.18 16.53
N ARG A 277 30.03 -30.68 15.94
CA ARG A 277 28.71 -30.05 16.00
C ARG A 277 28.11 -30.26 17.38
N SER A 278 27.72 -29.18 18.03
CA SER A 278 27.02 -29.21 19.32
C SER A 278 25.51 -29.14 19.11
N PRO A 279 24.70 -29.86 19.88
CA PRO A 279 23.24 -29.76 19.81
C PRO A 279 22.79 -28.37 20.25
N ILE A 280 21.80 -27.81 19.55
CA ILE A 280 21.21 -26.51 19.83
C ILE A 280 19.69 -26.63 19.84
N ALA A 281 19.02 -25.78 20.62
CA ALA A 281 17.57 -25.73 20.69
C ALA A 281 16.97 -24.77 19.65
N TYR A 282 17.70 -23.71 19.31
CA TYR A 282 17.24 -22.67 18.39
C TYR A 282 18.31 -22.32 17.35
N PRO A 283 17.92 -21.92 16.14
CA PRO A 283 18.86 -21.40 15.15
C PRO A 283 19.67 -20.19 15.66
N PRO A 284 20.97 -20.10 15.33
CA PRO A 284 21.80 -18.91 15.59
C PRO A 284 21.20 -17.60 15.09
N THR A 285 20.48 -17.64 13.96
CA THR A 285 19.81 -16.49 13.34
C THR A 285 18.65 -15.94 14.17
N CYS A 286 18.09 -16.73 15.08
CA CYS A 286 17.02 -16.32 15.98
C CYS A 286 17.49 -15.53 17.22
N CYS A 287 18.81 -15.43 17.44
CA CYS A 287 19.35 -14.72 18.59
C CYS A 287 19.24 -13.19 18.39
N ASN A 288 18.93 -12.47 19.47
CA ASN A 288 18.63 -11.04 19.44
C ASN A 288 19.87 -10.17 19.18
N GLU A 289 19.78 -9.26 18.20
CA GLU A 289 20.84 -8.31 17.81
C GLU A 289 21.40 -7.52 19.00
N THR A 290 20.55 -7.15 19.96
CA THR A 290 20.97 -6.38 21.15
C THR A 290 21.95 -7.13 22.05
N LYS A 291 21.85 -8.46 22.11
CA LYS A 291 22.86 -9.27 22.82
C LYS A 291 24.19 -9.13 22.09
N TYR A 292 24.24 -9.25 20.77
CA TYR A 292 25.47 -9.06 19.99
C TYR A 292 26.14 -7.70 20.26
N LYS A 293 25.35 -6.64 20.40
CA LYS A 293 25.85 -5.30 20.71
C LYS A 293 26.46 -5.23 22.11
N GLN A 294 25.79 -5.77 23.12
CA GLN A 294 26.33 -5.82 24.50
C GLN A 294 27.66 -6.58 24.57
N TYR A 295 27.85 -7.62 23.75
CA TYR A 295 29.12 -8.38 23.70
C TYR A 295 30.21 -7.71 22.85
N SER A 296 29.85 -6.99 21.78
CA SER A 296 30.78 -6.16 21.02
C SER A 296 31.34 -5.00 21.86
N GLU A 297 30.59 -4.54 22.87
CA GLU A 297 30.96 -3.41 23.74
C GLU A 297 31.56 -3.86 25.09
N ALA A 298 31.27 -5.09 25.55
CA ALA A 298 31.89 -5.66 26.73
C ALA A 298 33.39 -5.91 26.51
N ALA A 299 34.22 -5.41 27.44
CA ALA A 299 35.68 -5.33 27.34
C ALA A 299 36.43 -6.68 27.21
N ASP A 300 35.73 -7.81 27.35
CA ASP A 300 36.34 -9.12 27.32
C ASP A 300 36.24 -9.76 25.92
N LYS A 301 37.11 -9.30 25.01
CA LYS A 301 37.27 -9.85 23.65
C LYS A 301 37.66 -11.35 23.62
N SER A 302 37.85 -11.98 24.78
CA SER A 302 38.25 -13.39 24.89
C SER A 302 37.07 -14.36 24.73
N LEU A 303 35.84 -13.97 25.10
CA LEU A 303 34.62 -14.68 24.69
C LEU A 303 34.24 -14.23 23.28
N GLY A 304 34.74 -14.94 22.27
CA GLY A 304 34.43 -14.63 20.87
C GLY A 304 32.94 -14.68 20.58
N PHE A 305 32.49 -13.89 19.61
CA PHE A 305 31.13 -13.85 19.04
C PHE A 305 30.46 -15.23 18.92
N ASP A 306 31.23 -16.24 18.49
CA ASP A 306 30.79 -17.62 18.32
C ASP A 306 30.30 -18.26 19.64
N THR A 307 30.90 -17.92 20.78
CA THR A 307 30.54 -18.48 22.10
C THR A 307 29.19 -17.96 22.61
N THR A 308 28.92 -16.67 22.41
CA THR A 308 27.64 -16.04 22.79
C THR A 308 26.49 -16.56 21.95
N ILE A 309 26.67 -16.63 20.62
CA ILE A 309 25.66 -17.25 19.74
C ILE A 309 25.38 -18.65 20.21
N LYS A 310 26.44 -19.44 20.45
CA LYS A 310 26.32 -20.84 20.86
C LYS A 310 25.54 -20.95 22.18
N GLN A 311 25.82 -20.08 23.14
CA GLN A 311 25.05 -20.02 24.39
C GLN A 311 23.57 -19.63 24.16
N CYS A 312 23.29 -18.62 23.35
CA CYS A 312 21.91 -18.25 23.02
C CYS A 312 21.16 -19.38 22.30
N ALA A 313 21.77 -20.00 21.29
CA ALA A 313 21.22 -21.12 20.54
C ALA A 313 20.98 -22.37 21.41
N MET A 314 21.80 -22.59 22.45
CA MET A 314 21.66 -23.71 23.39
C MET A 314 20.65 -23.43 24.51
N LEU A 315 20.71 -22.25 25.13
CA LEU A 315 19.94 -21.92 26.34
C LEU A 315 18.60 -21.25 26.03
N GLY A 316 18.45 -20.66 24.85
CA GLY A 316 17.27 -19.87 24.47
C GLY A 316 17.21 -18.47 25.09
N ASP A 317 18.18 -18.08 25.94
CA ASP A 317 18.20 -16.72 26.49
C ASP A 317 18.51 -15.69 25.40
N GLY A 318 17.59 -14.75 25.20
CA GLY A 318 17.70 -13.72 24.16
C GLY A 318 17.31 -14.17 22.76
N VAL A 319 16.51 -15.21 22.61
CA VAL A 319 15.87 -15.57 21.32
C VAL A 319 14.66 -14.67 21.03
N TYR A 320 14.45 -14.31 19.77
CA TYR A 320 13.25 -13.57 19.35
C TYR A 320 11.98 -14.40 19.61
N GLY A 321 10.99 -13.78 20.26
CA GLY A 321 9.75 -14.45 20.63
C GLY A 321 8.70 -14.54 19.50
N GLU A 322 8.75 -13.63 18.53
CA GLU A 322 7.76 -13.55 17.46
C GLU A 322 8.13 -14.42 16.26
N GLY A 323 7.15 -15.14 15.71
CA GLY A 323 7.27 -15.93 14.48
C GLY A 323 7.55 -15.07 13.24
N CYS A 324 8.40 -15.56 12.33
CA CYS A 324 8.73 -14.80 11.13
C CYS A 324 7.56 -14.61 10.16
N PHE A 325 6.62 -15.56 10.13
CA PHE A 325 5.41 -15.39 9.32
C PHE A 325 4.49 -14.34 9.95
N LEU A 326 4.37 -14.35 11.28
CA LEU A 326 3.54 -13.38 12.01
C LEU A 326 4.12 -11.97 11.91
N MET A 327 5.44 -11.82 12.02
CA MET A 327 6.13 -10.54 11.81
C MET A 327 5.88 -10.01 10.40
N LEU A 328 6.03 -10.85 9.36
CA LEU A 328 5.76 -10.45 7.97
C LEU A 328 4.29 -10.06 7.78
N PHE A 329 3.37 -10.81 8.38
CA PHE A 329 1.95 -10.53 8.36
C PHE A 329 1.62 -9.19 9.05
N ASN A 330 2.16 -8.96 10.24
CA ASN A 330 1.96 -7.72 11.00
C ASN A 330 2.52 -6.51 10.25
N TRP A 331 3.69 -6.66 9.64
CA TRP A 331 4.29 -5.66 8.77
C TRP A 331 3.37 -5.31 7.59
N LEU A 332 2.82 -6.31 6.89
CA LEU A 332 1.87 -6.09 5.80
C LEU A 332 0.56 -5.45 6.27
N ASN A 333 0.03 -5.91 7.40
CA ASN A 333 -1.23 -5.42 7.97
C ASN A 333 -1.19 -3.93 8.29
N MET A 334 -0.04 -3.41 8.73
CA MET A 334 0.17 -1.98 8.94
C MET A 334 -0.08 -1.16 7.66
N PHE A 335 0.39 -1.65 6.50
CA PHE A 335 0.14 -0.99 5.21
C PHE A 335 -1.28 -1.18 4.71
N CYS A 336 -1.95 -2.27 5.09
CA CYS A 336 -3.36 -2.48 4.75
C CYS A 336 -4.30 -1.47 5.42
N VAL A 337 -3.96 -0.99 6.62
CA VAL A 337 -4.70 0.12 7.24
C VAL A 337 -4.61 1.37 6.36
N LEU A 338 -3.43 1.70 5.83
CA LEU A 338 -3.28 2.82 4.89
C LEU A 338 -4.04 2.55 3.57
N TYR A 339 -4.01 1.32 3.08
CA TYR A 339 -4.73 0.92 1.87
C TYR A 339 -6.25 1.11 2.00
N SER A 340 -6.82 0.93 3.20
CA SER A 340 -8.25 1.16 3.43
C SER A 340 -8.71 2.59 3.08
N SER A 341 -7.82 3.58 3.23
CA SER A 341 -8.11 4.97 2.82
C SER A 341 -8.27 5.10 1.30
N VAL A 342 -7.52 4.31 0.53
CA VAL A 342 -7.64 4.28 -0.94
C VAL A 342 -8.96 3.63 -1.35
N ILE A 343 -9.34 2.51 -0.72
CA ILE A 343 -10.65 1.87 -0.96
C ILE A 343 -11.79 2.86 -0.69
N MET A 344 -11.72 3.62 0.40
CA MET A 344 -12.70 4.67 0.68
C MET A 344 -12.71 5.77 -0.40
N GLY A 345 -11.54 6.15 -0.91
CA GLY A 345 -11.42 7.05 -2.06
C GLY A 345 -12.08 6.48 -3.32
N GLN A 346 -11.88 5.21 -3.64
CA GLN A 346 -12.50 4.54 -4.79
C GLN A 346 -14.02 4.41 -4.63
N LEU A 347 -14.53 4.14 -3.42
CA LEU A 347 -15.97 4.14 -3.13
C LEU A 347 -16.59 5.53 -3.35
N PHE A 348 -15.91 6.58 -2.89
CA PHE A 348 -16.33 7.95 -3.14
C PHE A 348 -16.28 8.29 -4.64
N ASP A 349 -15.27 7.80 -5.36
CA ASP A 349 -15.16 7.92 -6.81
C ASP A 349 -16.37 7.27 -7.52
N ILE A 350 -16.76 6.05 -7.15
CA ILE A 350 -17.96 5.38 -7.68
C ILE A 350 -19.23 6.19 -7.37
N PHE A 351 -19.34 6.74 -6.17
CA PHE A 351 -20.48 7.57 -5.78
C PHE A 351 -20.60 8.82 -6.68
N ILE A 352 -19.48 9.48 -6.97
CA ILE A 352 -19.43 10.60 -7.93
C ILE A 352 -19.93 10.16 -9.30
N HIS A 353 -19.44 9.02 -9.81
CA HIS A 353 -19.86 8.52 -11.12
C HIS A 353 -21.38 8.24 -11.18
N LEU A 354 -21.94 7.68 -10.11
CA LEU A 354 -23.38 7.41 -10.01
C LEU A 354 -24.20 8.70 -9.96
N ALA A 355 -23.76 9.70 -9.19
CA ALA A 355 -24.43 11.00 -9.10
C ALA A 355 -24.46 11.71 -10.48
N LEU A 356 -23.34 11.67 -11.21
CA LEU A 356 -23.25 12.24 -12.55
C LEU A 356 -24.13 11.50 -13.57
N TYR A 357 -24.16 10.17 -13.50
CA TYR A 357 -25.04 9.36 -14.32
C TYR A 357 -26.51 9.69 -14.07
N ASN A 358 -26.94 9.77 -12.80
CA ASN A 358 -28.31 10.13 -12.45
C ASN A 358 -28.70 11.52 -12.98
N LYS A 359 -27.81 12.51 -12.84
CA LYS A 359 -28.04 13.85 -13.40
C LYS A 359 -28.23 13.80 -14.92
N MET A 360 -27.42 13.01 -15.62
CA MET A 360 -27.55 12.84 -17.08
C MET A 360 -28.89 12.21 -17.48
N VAL A 361 -29.30 11.14 -16.78
CA VAL A 361 -30.59 10.47 -17.03
C VAL A 361 -31.77 11.42 -16.80
N LEU A 362 -31.73 12.22 -15.72
CA LEU A 362 -32.77 13.21 -15.42
C LEU A 362 -32.89 14.27 -16.53
N MET A 363 -31.75 14.84 -16.97
CA MET A 363 -31.75 15.79 -18.09
C MET A 363 -32.32 15.18 -19.38
N PHE A 364 -32.04 13.90 -19.66
CA PHE A 364 -32.65 13.21 -20.79
C PHE A 364 -34.16 13.04 -20.63
N ALA A 365 -34.63 12.66 -19.44
CA ALA A 365 -36.05 12.49 -19.17
C ALA A 365 -36.83 13.81 -19.39
N GLU A 366 -36.31 14.93 -18.88
CA GLU A 366 -36.90 16.27 -19.06
C GLU A 366 -36.97 16.69 -20.54
N VAL A 367 -35.91 16.42 -21.32
CA VAL A 367 -35.90 16.72 -22.77
C VAL A 367 -36.94 15.87 -23.53
N PHE A 368 -37.15 14.62 -23.10
CA PHE A 368 -38.16 13.76 -23.70
C PHE A 368 -39.59 14.17 -23.31
N GLU A 369 -39.82 14.60 -22.07
CA GLU A 369 -41.11 15.14 -21.64
C GLU A 369 -41.44 16.47 -22.31
N SER A 370 -40.48 17.38 -22.47
CA SER A 370 -40.68 18.66 -23.16
C SER A 370 -40.99 18.52 -24.66
N ARG A 371 -40.72 17.36 -25.27
CA ARG A 371 -41.01 17.08 -26.69
C ARG A 371 -42.33 16.34 -26.91
N ARG A 372 -42.98 15.87 -25.86
CA ARG A 372 -44.30 15.23 -25.91
C ARG A 372 -45.37 16.29 -25.67
#